data_AF-A0A399XU58-F1
#
_entry.id   AF-A0A399XU58-F1
#
_cell.length_a   1.000
_cell.length_b   1.000
_cell.length_c   1.000
_cell.angle_alpha   90.00
_cell.angle_beta   90.00
_cell.angle_gamma   90.00
#
_symmetry.space_group_name_H-M   'P 1'
#
loop_
_entity.id
_entity.type
_entity.pdbx_description
1 polymer ?
#
loop_
_entity_poly.entity_id
_entity_poly.type
_entity_poly.pdbx_seq_one_letter_code
_entity_poly.pdbx_strand_id
1 'polypeptide(L)'
;MNATAALAATAFLVSLAFALTTLERWLARRRRHEAAWTVSLFMFSTASLAYWAGAATGWGSLSFRVFYLFGAILNVPFLALGTVYLLGGRRVGDKTAVVLALSAAFAAGVVMAAPLVDAIPVDQLPQGREVFGPAPRMMAAVGSGVGAVVVFAGAAWSAFELVTGRRPGHGAASAITPRRLASTNVLIALGTALLAAGGTLYSAEDEMTTFGIWLVLGVTILFAGFLVSSPAPGGPAHGPPAGLAPFYVELWEIATAPPQPPARSQN
;
A
#
# COMPACT_ATOMS: atom_id res chain seq x y z
N MET A 1 -20.06 18.74 -0.46
CA MET A 1 -19.39 17.44 -0.26
C MET A 1 -19.65 17.02 1.18
N ASN A 2 -20.23 15.85 1.42
CA ASN A 2 -20.51 15.37 2.79
C ASN A 2 -19.19 14.93 3.48
N ALA A 3 -19.22 14.76 4.81
CA ALA A 3 -18.03 14.42 5.60
C ALA A 3 -17.40 13.09 5.14
N THR A 4 -18.23 12.09 4.82
CA THR A 4 -17.83 10.80 4.29
C THR A 4 -17.03 10.90 2.99
N ALA A 5 -17.50 11.69 2.02
CA ALA A 5 -16.80 11.91 0.77
C ALA A 5 -15.48 12.66 0.97
N ALA A 6 -15.39 13.58 1.93
CA ALA A 6 -14.13 14.24 2.27
C ALA A 6 -13.10 13.27 2.86
N LEU A 7 -13.52 12.37 3.76
CA LEU A 7 -12.67 11.31 4.29
C LEU A 7 -12.21 10.36 3.19
N ALA A 8 -13.13 9.93 2.32
CA ALA A 8 -12.83 9.05 1.19
C ALA A 8 -11.85 9.69 0.20
N ALA A 9 -12.05 10.96 -0.15
CA ALA A 9 -11.12 11.73 -0.99
C ALA A 9 -9.75 11.83 -0.34
N THR A 10 -9.69 12.08 0.97
CA THR A 10 -8.43 12.13 1.73
C THR A 10 -7.71 10.79 1.69
N ALA A 11 -8.40 9.67 1.93
CA ALA A 11 -7.81 8.34 1.84
C ALA A 11 -7.31 8.03 0.43
N PHE A 12 -8.05 8.42 -0.61
CA PHE A 12 -7.62 8.30 -2.00
C PHE A 12 -6.35 9.09 -2.29
N LEU A 13 -6.30 10.36 -1.90
CA LEU A 13 -5.14 11.23 -2.16
C LEU A 13 -3.90 10.76 -1.38
N VAL A 14 -4.05 10.40 -0.10
CA VAL A 14 -2.93 9.89 0.72
C VAL A 14 -2.42 8.56 0.18
N SER A 15 -3.32 7.63 -0.17
CA SER A 15 -2.90 6.36 -0.76
C SER A 15 -2.28 6.50 -2.14
N LEU A 16 -2.75 7.45 -2.96
CA LEU A 16 -2.15 7.75 -4.26
C LEU A 16 -0.74 8.32 -4.10
N ALA A 17 -0.56 9.28 -3.19
CA ALA A 17 0.74 9.82 -2.86
C ALA A 17 1.68 8.70 -2.39
N PHE A 18 1.20 7.82 -1.52
CA PHE A 18 1.97 6.66 -1.05
C PHE A 18 2.34 5.70 -2.20
N ALA A 19 1.40 5.40 -3.11
CA ALA A 19 1.66 4.59 -4.30
C ALA A 19 2.73 5.21 -5.19
N LEU A 20 2.66 6.53 -5.44
CA LEU A 20 3.62 7.28 -6.25
C LEU A 20 5.00 7.34 -5.61
N THR A 21 5.11 7.62 -4.31
CA THR A 21 6.40 7.60 -3.61
C THR A 21 7.03 6.20 -3.63
N THR A 22 6.22 5.15 -3.53
CA THR A 22 6.71 3.77 -3.65
C THR A 22 7.12 3.45 -5.09
N LEU A 23 6.39 3.94 -6.09
CA LEU A 23 6.73 3.84 -7.50
C LEU A 23 8.08 4.50 -7.80
N GLU A 24 8.31 5.73 -7.35
CA GLU A 24 9.58 6.43 -7.50
C GLU A 24 10.74 5.61 -6.92
N ARG A 25 10.54 5.07 -5.71
CA ARG A 25 11.53 4.22 -5.06
C ARG A 25 11.83 2.96 -5.86
N TRP A 26 10.79 2.31 -6.39
CA TRP A 26 10.94 1.15 -7.27
C TRP A 26 11.64 1.51 -8.57
N LEU A 27 11.32 2.64 -9.21
CA LEU A 27 11.97 3.06 -10.45
C LEU A 27 13.48 3.29 -10.24
N ALA A 28 13.86 3.83 -9.08
CA ALA A 28 15.25 4.06 -8.70
C ALA A 28 16.02 2.77 -8.39
N ARG A 29 15.40 1.80 -7.71
CA ARG A 29 16.11 0.59 -7.18
C ARG A 29 15.82 -0.70 -7.94
N ARG A 30 14.73 -0.73 -8.71
CA ARG A 30 14.21 -1.86 -9.51
C ARG A 30 14.08 -3.16 -8.72
N ARG A 31 13.80 -3.09 -7.41
CA ARG A 31 13.59 -4.27 -6.56
C ARG A 31 12.18 -4.85 -6.80
N ARG A 32 12.09 -6.17 -7.00
CA ARG A 32 10.83 -6.85 -7.35
C ARG A 32 9.76 -6.76 -6.25
N HIS A 33 10.16 -6.81 -4.98
CA HIS A 33 9.22 -6.63 -3.87
C HIS A 33 8.62 -5.22 -3.84
N GLU A 34 9.40 -4.18 -4.16
CA GLU A 34 8.88 -2.81 -4.27
C GLU A 34 7.89 -2.69 -5.42
N ALA A 35 8.13 -3.38 -6.55
CA ALA A 35 7.17 -3.42 -7.65
C ALA A 35 5.82 -4.00 -7.23
N ALA A 36 5.83 -5.12 -6.49
CA ALA A 36 4.62 -5.76 -5.99
C ALA A 36 3.86 -4.84 -5.02
N TRP A 37 4.57 -4.17 -4.11
CA TRP A 37 3.99 -3.19 -3.20
C TRP A 37 3.41 -1.97 -3.93
N THR A 38 4.09 -1.45 -4.95
CA THR A 38 3.56 -0.37 -5.80
C THR A 38 2.24 -0.77 -6.43
N VAL A 39 2.15 -1.98 -7.02
CA VAL A 39 0.90 -2.49 -7.61
C VAL A 39 -0.21 -2.57 -6.57
N SER A 40 0.08 -3.12 -5.38
CA SER A 40 -0.87 -3.20 -4.27
C SER A 40 -1.38 -1.82 -3.83
N LEU A 41 -0.50 -0.83 -3.73
CA LEU A 41 -0.86 0.54 -3.32
C LEU A 41 -1.69 1.26 -4.39
N PHE A 42 -1.43 1.03 -5.68
CA PHE A 42 -2.32 1.53 -6.74
C PHE A 42 -3.69 0.85 -6.70
N MET A 43 -3.77 -0.44 -6.40
CA MET A 43 -5.04 -1.12 -6.17
C MET A 43 -5.78 -0.51 -4.97
N PHE A 44 -5.07 -0.23 -3.87
CA PHE A 44 -5.65 0.40 -2.67
C PHE A 44 -6.19 1.79 -2.99
N SER A 45 -5.42 2.59 -3.74
CA SER A 45 -5.84 3.92 -4.19
C SER A 45 -7.05 3.83 -5.12
N THR A 46 -7.08 2.87 -6.05
CA THR A 46 -8.23 2.63 -6.94
C THR A 46 -9.49 2.23 -6.16
N ALA A 47 -9.34 1.38 -5.13
CA ALA A 47 -10.45 1.04 -4.25
C ALA A 47 -10.93 2.27 -3.46
N SER A 48 -10.00 3.09 -2.95
CA SER A 48 -10.33 4.34 -2.24
C SER A 48 -11.02 5.37 -3.15
N LEU A 49 -10.66 5.42 -4.43
CA LEU A 49 -11.34 6.23 -5.43
C LEU A 49 -12.78 5.75 -5.66
N ALA A 50 -12.98 4.43 -5.76
CA ALA A 50 -14.32 3.85 -5.90
C ALA A 50 -15.17 4.11 -4.65
N TYR A 51 -14.57 4.04 -3.46
CA TYR A 51 -15.18 4.43 -2.19
C TYR A 51 -15.58 5.90 -2.19
N TRP A 52 -14.71 6.80 -2.65
CA TRP A 52 -15.02 8.22 -2.78
C TRP A 52 -16.16 8.50 -3.76
N ALA A 53 -16.16 7.84 -4.92
CA ALA A 53 -17.26 7.94 -5.88
C ALA A 53 -18.60 7.49 -5.26
N GLY A 54 -18.60 6.36 -4.53
CA GLY A 54 -19.77 5.89 -3.78
C GLY A 54 -20.25 6.89 -2.74
N ALA A 55 -19.33 7.45 -1.93
CA ALA A 55 -19.67 8.43 -0.91
C ALA A 55 -20.14 9.79 -1.46
N ALA A 56 -19.67 10.18 -2.64
CA ALA A 56 -19.99 11.48 -3.24
C ALA A 56 -21.25 11.46 -4.10
N THR A 57 -21.53 10.34 -4.79
CA THR A 57 -22.60 10.24 -5.80
C THR A 57 -23.60 9.11 -5.53
N GLY A 58 -23.40 8.34 -4.46
CA GLY A 58 -24.13 7.12 -4.20
C GLY A 58 -23.45 5.89 -4.81
N TRP A 59 -23.61 4.73 -4.19
CA TRP A 59 -23.02 3.50 -4.70
C TRP A 59 -23.72 2.99 -5.96
N GLY A 60 -22.92 2.50 -6.90
CA GLY A 60 -23.39 1.84 -8.11
C GLY A 60 -22.65 0.54 -8.36
N SER A 61 -23.09 -0.22 -9.36
CA SER A 61 -22.51 -1.54 -9.65
C SER A 61 -20.99 -1.50 -9.90
N LEU A 62 -20.54 -0.51 -10.67
CA LEU A 62 -19.13 -0.40 -11.01
C LEU A 62 -18.26 0.01 -9.81
N SER A 63 -18.67 1.03 -9.05
CA SER A 63 -17.91 1.48 -7.87
C SER A 63 -17.81 0.36 -6.82
N PHE A 64 -18.90 -0.37 -6.59
CA PHE A 64 -18.87 -1.52 -5.70
C PHE A 64 -17.95 -2.65 -6.21
N ARG A 65 -18.06 -3.05 -7.48
CA ARG A 65 -17.21 -4.11 -8.06
C ARG A 65 -15.72 -3.75 -8.00
N VAL A 66 -15.37 -2.50 -8.32
CA VAL A 66 -13.99 -1.99 -8.27
C VAL A 66 -13.47 -1.97 -6.83
N PHE A 67 -14.25 -1.42 -5.91
CA PHE A 67 -13.93 -1.40 -4.48
C PHE A 67 -13.70 -2.80 -3.94
N TYR A 68 -14.61 -3.74 -4.25
CA TYR A 68 -14.55 -5.12 -3.78
C TYR A 68 -13.36 -5.88 -4.37
N LEU A 69 -13.15 -5.79 -5.68
CA LEU A 69 -12.06 -6.47 -6.37
C LEU A 69 -10.69 -6.01 -5.84
N PHE A 70 -10.45 -4.71 -5.80
CA PHE A 70 -9.14 -4.17 -5.44
C PHE A 70 -8.92 -4.04 -3.94
N GLY A 71 -9.98 -3.86 -3.14
CA GLY A 71 -9.89 -3.77 -1.69
C GLY A 71 -9.89 -5.13 -1.01
N ALA A 72 -10.84 -6.01 -1.36
CA ALA A 72 -11.10 -7.25 -0.63
C ALA A 72 -10.46 -8.51 -1.23
N ILE A 73 -10.19 -8.53 -2.54
CA ILE A 73 -9.67 -9.73 -3.21
C ILE A 73 -8.18 -9.60 -3.54
N LEU A 74 -7.79 -8.55 -4.28
CA LEU A 74 -6.48 -8.49 -4.92
C LEU A 74 -5.40 -7.78 -4.09
N ASN A 75 -5.74 -6.81 -3.25
CA ASN A 75 -4.74 -6.00 -2.55
C ASN A 75 -3.76 -6.85 -1.75
N VAL A 76 -4.30 -7.61 -0.79
CA VAL A 76 -3.52 -8.33 0.21
C VAL A 76 -2.62 -9.40 -0.45
N PRO A 77 -3.08 -10.17 -1.45
CA PRO A 77 -2.20 -11.04 -2.23
C PRO A 77 -1.01 -10.33 -2.89
N PHE A 78 -1.21 -9.16 -3.51
CA PHE A 78 -0.11 -8.42 -4.14
C PHE A 78 0.85 -7.81 -3.10
N LEU A 79 0.33 -7.41 -1.94
CA LEU A 79 1.15 -7.04 -0.80
C LEU A 79 2.02 -8.22 -0.33
N ALA A 80 1.40 -9.39 -0.17
CA ALA A 80 2.04 -10.64 0.24
C ALA A 80 3.09 -11.12 -0.76
N LEU A 81 2.89 -10.89 -2.05
CA LEU A 81 3.88 -11.18 -3.09
C LEU A 81 5.22 -10.48 -2.81
N GLY A 82 5.21 -9.26 -2.26
CA GLY A 82 6.42 -8.59 -1.84
C GLY A 82 7.17 -9.34 -0.73
N THR A 83 6.45 -9.90 0.25
CA THR A 83 7.01 -10.77 1.31
C THR A 83 7.59 -12.06 0.72
N VAL A 84 6.91 -12.67 -0.26
CA VAL A 84 7.44 -13.85 -0.97
C VAL A 84 8.74 -13.52 -1.69
N TYR A 85 8.84 -12.38 -2.35
CA TYR A 85 10.09 -11.95 -2.98
C TYR A 85 11.22 -11.73 -1.97
N LEU A 86 10.91 -11.23 -0.77
CA LEU A 86 11.91 -11.00 0.28
C LEU A 86 12.43 -12.31 0.88
N LEU A 87 11.53 -13.25 1.22
CA LEU A 87 11.90 -14.47 1.94
C LEU A 87 12.18 -15.67 1.03
N GLY A 88 11.41 -15.83 -0.05
CA GLY A 88 11.53 -16.93 -1.00
C GLY A 88 12.46 -16.65 -2.18
N GLY A 89 12.95 -15.42 -2.31
CA GLY A 89 13.83 -14.98 -3.38
C GLY A 89 13.16 -14.91 -4.77
N ARG A 90 13.97 -14.61 -5.79
CA ARG A 90 13.48 -14.27 -7.14
C ARG A 90 12.70 -15.38 -7.82
N ARG A 91 13.20 -16.63 -7.80
CA ARG A 91 12.57 -17.74 -8.53
C ARG A 91 11.17 -18.06 -8.01
N VAL A 92 11.01 -18.10 -6.68
CA VAL A 92 9.70 -18.34 -6.05
C VAL A 92 8.79 -17.15 -6.30
N GLY A 93 9.27 -15.93 -6.05
CA GLY A 93 8.50 -14.71 -6.29
C GLY A 93 8.02 -14.55 -7.73
N ASP A 94 8.87 -14.79 -8.74
CA ASP A 94 8.48 -14.66 -10.15
C ASP A 94 7.38 -15.69 -10.51
N LYS A 95 7.47 -16.94 -10.02
CA LYS A 95 6.43 -17.96 -10.20
C LYS A 95 5.12 -17.55 -9.51
N THR A 96 5.20 -17.13 -8.25
CA THR A 96 4.04 -16.65 -7.49
C THR A 96 3.39 -15.45 -8.16
N ALA A 97 4.17 -14.53 -8.74
CA ALA A 97 3.66 -13.38 -9.46
C ALA A 97 2.84 -13.77 -10.70
N VAL A 98 3.31 -14.76 -11.47
CA VAL A 98 2.55 -15.26 -12.63
C VAL A 98 1.24 -15.91 -12.20
N VAL A 99 1.30 -16.81 -11.22
CA VAL A 99 0.09 -17.48 -10.69
C VAL A 99 -0.89 -16.45 -10.15
N LEU A 100 -0.40 -15.46 -9.40
CA LEU A 100 -1.22 -14.41 -8.84
C LEU A 100 -1.83 -13.52 -9.92
N ALA A 101 -1.08 -13.14 -10.95
CA ALA A 101 -1.60 -12.34 -12.07
C ALA A 101 -2.72 -13.07 -12.83
N LEU A 102 -2.56 -14.38 -13.09
CA LEU A 102 -3.60 -15.19 -13.72
C LEU A 102 -4.85 -15.32 -12.82
N SER A 103 -4.63 -15.55 -11.53
CA SER A 103 -5.70 -15.63 -10.53
C SER A 103 -6.43 -14.29 -10.40
N ALA A 104 -5.71 -13.18 -10.50
CA ALA A 104 -6.27 -11.83 -10.48
C ALA A 104 -7.13 -11.54 -11.71
N ALA A 105 -6.67 -11.91 -12.90
CA ALA A 105 -7.45 -11.77 -14.14
C ALA A 105 -8.73 -12.62 -14.07
N PHE A 106 -8.63 -13.86 -13.57
CA PHE A 106 -9.80 -14.73 -13.36
C PHE A 106 -10.78 -14.14 -12.35
N ALA A 107 -10.29 -13.67 -11.18
CA ALA A 107 -11.12 -13.04 -10.17
C ALA A 107 -11.80 -11.76 -10.68
N ALA A 108 -11.09 -10.96 -11.48
CA ALA A 108 -11.68 -9.79 -12.14
C ALA A 108 -12.82 -10.21 -13.08
N GLY A 109 -12.64 -11.25 -13.90
CA GLY A 109 -13.69 -11.80 -14.75
C GLY A 109 -14.91 -12.26 -13.95
N VAL A 110 -14.70 -13.02 -12.87
CA VAL A 110 -15.79 -13.49 -12.00
C VAL A 110 -16.51 -12.34 -11.32
N VAL A 111 -15.77 -11.37 -10.75
CA VAL A 111 -16.38 -10.21 -10.08
C VAL A 111 -17.10 -9.32 -11.06
N MET A 112 -16.68 -9.20 -12.32
CA MET A 112 -17.37 -8.39 -13.32
C MET A 112 -18.60 -9.08 -13.91
N ALA A 113 -18.56 -10.40 -14.07
CA ALA A 113 -19.66 -11.19 -14.61
C ALA A 113 -20.70 -11.62 -13.56
N ALA A 114 -20.35 -11.60 -12.26
CA ALA A 114 -21.24 -12.08 -11.21
C ALA A 114 -22.56 -11.28 -11.19
N PRO A 115 -23.72 -11.95 -11.18
CA PRO A 115 -24.99 -11.27 -10.98
C PRO A 115 -25.04 -10.71 -9.56
N LEU A 116 -25.66 -9.53 -9.40
CA LEU A 116 -25.96 -8.98 -8.09
C LEU A 116 -27.23 -9.68 -7.59
N VAL A 117 -27.18 -10.24 -6.37
CA VAL A 117 -28.32 -10.96 -5.79
C VAL A 117 -29.31 -10.02 -5.10
N ASP A 118 -28.89 -8.80 -4.80
CA ASP A 118 -29.71 -7.74 -4.22
C ASP A 118 -29.28 -6.37 -4.78
N ALA A 119 -30.09 -5.34 -4.54
CA ALA A 119 -29.79 -3.96 -4.86
C ALA A 119 -28.60 -3.46 -4.03
N ILE A 120 -27.78 -2.61 -4.64
CA ILE A 120 -26.66 -1.97 -3.93
C ILE A 120 -27.24 -0.82 -3.11
N PRO A 121 -27.02 -0.78 -1.78
CA PRO A 121 -27.46 0.34 -0.96
C PRO A 121 -26.72 1.60 -1.41
N VAL A 122 -27.47 2.68 -1.68
CA VAL A 122 -26.91 3.91 -2.25
C VAL A 122 -26.12 4.70 -1.19
N ASP A 123 -26.60 4.71 0.05
CA ASP A 123 -26.14 5.59 1.13
C ASP A 123 -25.42 4.85 2.27
N GLN A 124 -25.19 3.55 2.12
CA GLN A 124 -24.49 2.72 3.11
C GLN A 124 -23.32 2.00 2.45
N LEU A 125 -22.38 1.50 3.23
CA LEU A 125 -21.24 0.75 2.71
C LEU A 125 -21.72 -0.62 2.23
N PRO A 126 -21.67 -0.94 0.91
CA PRO A 126 -22.22 -2.19 0.42
C PRO A 126 -21.35 -3.37 0.84
N GLN A 127 -21.98 -4.41 1.37
CA GLN A 127 -21.25 -5.61 1.79
C GLN A 127 -21.35 -6.73 0.76
N GLY A 128 -20.23 -7.43 0.55
CA GLY A 128 -20.19 -8.56 -0.38
C GLY A 128 -21.21 -9.66 -0.09
N ARG A 129 -21.60 -9.85 1.18
CA ARG A 129 -22.59 -10.85 1.59
C ARG A 129 -24.03 -10.51 1.19
N GLU A 130 -24.34 -9.23 1.04
CA GLU A 130 -25.65 -8.72 0.66
C GLU A 130 -25.80 -8.68 -0.86
N VAL A 131 -24.73 -8.31 -1.56
CA VAL A 131 -24.82 -7.99 -2.99
C VAL A 131 -24.32 -9.12 -3.90
N PHE A 132 -23.40 -9.98 -3.44
CA PHE A 132 -22.84 -11.07 -4.25
C PHE A 132 -23.27 -12.47 -3.79
N GLY A 133 -23.38 -13.37 -4.78
CA GLY A 133 -23.39 -14.81 -4.55
C GLY A 133 -22.08 -15.35 -3.95
N PRO A 134 -21.97 -16.67 -3.71
CA PRO A 134 -20.85 -17.26 -2.98
C PRO A 134 -19.48 -17.05 -3.66
N ALA A 135 -19.39 -17.09 -4.99
CA ALA A 135 -18.10 -17.13 -5.69
C ALA A 135 -17.21 -15.90 -5.43
N PRO A 136 -17.64 -14.63 -5.65
CA PRO A 136 -16.82 -13.45 -5.31
C PRO A 136 -16.40 -13.41 -3.84
N ARG A 137 -17.28 -13.85 -2.93
CA ARG A 137 -17.02 -13.86 -1.49
C ARG A 137 -15.97 -14.87 -1.09
N MET A 138 -16.01 -16.07 -1.66
CA MET A 138 -14.97 -17.07 -1.45
C MET A 138 -13.63 -16.60 -1.99
N MET A 139 -13.61 -15.90 -3.14
CA MET A 139 -12.38 -15.31 -3.67
C MET A 139 -11.80 -14.24 -2.74
N ALA A 140 -12.64 -13.39 -2.14
CA ALA A 140 -12.19 -12.41 -1.16
C ALA A 140 -11.63 -13.09 0.10
N ALA A 141 -12.33 -14.10 0.63
CA ALA A 141 -11.88 -14.84 1.80
C ALA A 141 -10.54 -15.57 1.55
N VAL A 142 -10.41 -16.25 0.41
CA VAL A 142 -9.19 -16.97 0.05
C VAL A 142 -8.04 -15.99 -0.27
N GLY A 143 -8.29 -14.98 -1.10
CA GLY A 143 -7.29 -13.99 -1.49
C GLY A 143 -6.74 -13.24 -0.27
N SER A 144 -7.62 -12.61 0.50
CA SER A 144 -7.20 -11.87 1.70
C SER A 144 -6.69 -12.79 2.79
N GLY A 145 -7.32 -13.94 3.03
CA GLY A 145 -6.89 -14.89 4.07
C GLY A 145 -5.49 -15.44 3.80
N VAL A 146 -5.24 -15.98 2.60
CA VAL A 146 -3.92 -16.51 2.23
C VAL A 146 -2.87 -15.40 2.21
N GLY A 147 -3.19 -14.25 1.63
CA GLY A 147 -2.28 -13.11 1.62
C GLY A 147 -1.90 -12.64 3.03
N ALA A 148 -2.88 -12.53 3.92
CA ALA A 148 -2.65 -12.14 5.31
C ALA A 148 -1.75 -13.15 6.03
N VAL A 149 -2.01 -14.45 5.89
CA VAL A 149 -1.17 -15.51 6.47
C VAL A 149 0.27 -15.38 6.00
N VAL A 150 0.51 -15.17 4.69
CA VAL A 150 1.86 -15.00 4.14
C VAL A 150 2.56 -13.77 4.72
N VAL A 151 1.85 -12.65 4.84
CA VAL A 151 2.41 -11.41 5.44
C VAL A 151 2.75 -11.62 6.91
N PHE A 152 1.82 -12.15 7.71
CA PHE A 152 2.03 -12.35 9.15
C PHE A 152 3.09 -13.41 9.44
N ALA A 153 3.05 -14.56 8.75
CA ALA A 153 4.07 -15.59 8.89
C ALA A 153 5.44 -15.08 8.46
N GLY A 154 5.52 -14.31 7.37
CA GLY A 154 6.77 -13.71 6.93
C GLY A 154 7.33 -12.70 7.93
N ALA A 155 6.47 -11.84 8.50
CA ALA A 155 6.86 -10.89 9.53
C ALA A 155 7.33 -11.60 10.82
N ALA A 156 6.61 -12.64 11.27
CA ALA A 156 7.00 -13.44 12.43
C ALA A 156 8.33 -14.16 12.20
N TRP A 157 8.55 -14.71 11.00
CA TRP A 157 9.81 -15.34 10.62
C TRP A 157 10.97 -14.33 10.63
N SER A 158 10.77 -13.15 10.05
CA SER A 158 11.79 -12.07 10.07
C SER A 158 12.13 -11.62 11.50
N ALA A 159 11.14 -11.53 12.39
CA ALA A 159 11.37 -11.21 13.81
C ALA A 159 12.14 -12.32 14.54
N PHE A 160 11.79 -13.58 14.28
CA PHE A 160 12.48 -14.75 14.85
C PHE A 160 13.95 -14.81 14.40
N GLU A 161 14.25 -14.61 13.12
CA GLU A 161 15.64 -14.55 12.62
C GLU A 161 16.44 -13.45 13.32
N LEU A 162 15.84 -12.27 13.50
CA LEU A 162 16.47 -11.13 14.18
C LEU A 162 16.80 -11.44 15.65
N VAL A 163 15.86 -12.05 16.38
CA VAL A 163 16.05 -12.40 17.81
C VAL A 163 17.06 -13.54 17.98
N THR A 164 17.09 -14.50 17.04
CA THR A 164 18.00 -15.65 17.11
C THR A 164 19.41 -15.35 16.59
N GLY A 165 19.68 -14.13 16.12
CA GLY A 165 20.99 -13.75 15.58
C GLY A 165 21.33 -14.45 14.27
N ARG A 166 20.37 -15.12 13.63
CA ARG A 166 20.53 -15.65 12.28
C ARG A 166 20.57 -14.44 11.34
N ARG A 167 21.72 -14.21 10.69
CA ARG A 167 21.88 -13.09 9.76
C ARG A 167 20.71 -13.08 8.78
N PRO A 168 19.98 -11.96 8.62
CA PRO A 168 18.84 -11.92 7.72
C PRO A 168 19.29 -12.31 6.32
N GLY A 169 18.68 -13.38 5.79
CA GLY A 169 18.93 -13.83 4.44
C GLY A 169 18.58 -12.72 3.45
N HIS A 170 19.56 -12.27 2.67
CA HIS A 170 19.39 -11.43 1.48
C HIS A 170 18.81 -10.01 1.67
N GLY A 171 19.02 -9.37 2.82
CA GLY A 171 18.75 -7.93 3.01
C GLY A 171 20.04 -7.17 3.30
N ALA A 172 20.43 -6.25 2.42
CA ALA A 172 21.58 -5.36 2.62
C ALA A 172 21.53 -4.70 4.02
N ALA A 173 22.68 -4.53 4.65
CA ALA A 173 22.80 -3.84 5.94
C ALA A 173 21.93 -2.58 5.93
N SER A 174 20.94 -2.54 6.82
CA SER A 174 19.99 -1.43 6.85
C SER A 174 20.77 -0.16 7.18
N ALA A 175 20.81 0.79 6.24
CA ALA A 175 21.39 2.12 6.46
C ALA A 175 20.57 2.97 7.45
N ILE A 176 19.63 2.35 8.17
CA ILE A 176 18.68 2.96 9.08
C ILE A 176 19.09 2.61 10.51
N THR A 177 19.12 3.61 11.39
CA THR A 177 19.45 3.39 12.80
C THR A 177 18.42 2.47 13.49
N PRO A 178 18.81 1.69 14.51
CA PRO A 178 17.89 0.76 15.20
C PRO A 178 16.63 1.44 15.72
N ARG A 179 16.73 2.66 16.25
CA ARG A 179 15.58 3.45 16.72
C ARG A 179 14.61 3.80 15.60
N ARG A 180 15.12 4.17 14.41
CA ARG A 180 14.32 4.53 13.24
C ARG A 180 13.69 3.29 12.58
N LEU A 181 14.37 2.15 12.65
CA LEU A 181 13.80 0.86 12.25
C LEU A 181 12.66 0.44 13.18
N ALA A 182 12.84 0.58 14.50
CA ALA A 182 11.80 0.27 15.48
C ALA A 182 10.56 1.17 15.29
N SER A 183 10.74 2.49 15.14
CA SER A 183 9.61 3.40 14.90
C SER A 183 8.88 3.11 13.59
N THR A 184 9.62 2.78 12.52
CA THR A 184 9.05 2.33 11.24
C THR A 184 8.15 1.11 11.44
N ASN A 185 8.64 0.08 12.12
CA ASN A 185 7.89 -1.15 12.36
C ASN A 185 6.62 -0.89 13.19
N VAL A 186 6.70 -0.05 14.21
CA VAL A 186 5.54 0.32 15.05
C VAL A 186 4.49 1.06 14.21
N LEU A 187 4.90 2.05 13.42
CA LEU A 187 3.98 2.81 12.56
C LEU A 187 3.34 1.90 11.51
N ILE A 188 4.11 1.03 10.85
CA ILE A 188 3.56 0.09 9.86
C ILE A 188 2.59 -0.89 10.51
N ALA A 189 2.94 -1.45 11.67
CA ALA A 189 2.08 -2.38 12.39
C ALA A 189 0.77 -1.70 12.84
N LEU A 190 0.87 -0.48 13.40
CA LEU A 190 -0.30 0.29 13.83
C LEU A 190 -1.19 0.65 12.64
N GLY A 191 -0.63 1.20 11.57
CA GLY A 191 -1.40 1.53 10.35
C GLY A 191 -2.10 0.31 9.76
N THR A 192 -1.41 -0.83 9.71
CA THR A 192 -1.99 -2.10 9.25
C THR A 192 -3.12 -2.58 10.17
N ALA A 193 -2.95 -2.48 11.49
CA ALA A 193 -3.98 -2.85 12.46
C ALA A 193 -5.22 -1.95 12.33
N LEU A 194 -5.06 -0.65 12.13
CA LEU A 194 -6.18 0.27 11.90
C LEU A 194 -6.94 -0.04 10.60
N LEU A 195 -6.23 -0.36 9.51
CA LEU A 195 -6.86 -0.77 8.25
C LEU A 195 -7.64 -2.09 8.39
N ALA A 196 -7.08 -3.06 9.12
CA ALA A 196 -7.73 -4.35 9.39
C ALA A 196 -8.94 -4.21 10.34
N ALA A 197 -8.79 -3.40 11.39
CA ALA A 197 -9.85 -3.08 12.34
C ALA A 197 -11.02 -2.39 11.64
N GLY A 198 -10.71 -1.47 10.72
CA GLY A 198 -11.67 -0.91 9.78
C GLY A 198 -12.55 -2.02 9.21
N GLY A 199 -12.02 -2.91 8.37
CA GLY A 199 -12.84 -3.92 7.69
C GLY A 199 -13.66 -4.90 8.55
N THR A 200 -13.56 -4.86 9.88
CA THR A 200 -14.24 -5.78 10.82
C THR A 200 -15.12 -5.08 11.86
N LEU A 201 -14.87 -3.81 12.18
CA LEU A 201 -15.51 -3.09 13.28
C LEU A 201 -16.34 -1.91 12.74
N TYR A 202 -17.48 -2.22 12.13
CA TYR A 202 -18.54 -1.25 11.90
C TYR A 202 -19.82 -1.73 12.56
N SER A 203 -20.18 -1.08 13.67
CA SER A 203 -21.43 -1.30 14.40
C SER A 203 -22.14 0.03 14.71
N ALA A 204 -21.81 1.08 13.97
CA ALA A 204 -22.38 2.41 14.14
C ALA A 204 -23.46 2.67 13.09
N GLU A 205 -24.41 3.55 13.42
CA GLU A 205 -25.48 3.99 12.50
C GLU A 205 -24.93 4.62 11.20
N ASP A 206 -23.66 5.06 11.18
CA ASP A 206 -22.96 5.61 10.01
C ASP A 206 -21.70 4.78 9.65
N GLU A 207 -21.94 3.63 9.02
CA GLU A 207 -20.90 2.67 8.60
C GLU A 207 -19.88 3.28 7.62
N MET A 208 -20.34 4.09 6.67
CA MET A 208 -19.45 4.70 5.68
C MET A 208 -18.50 5.70 6.35
N THR A 209 -19.00 6.64 7.15
CA THR A 209 -18.12 7.62 7.81
C THR A 209 -17.12 6.93 8.73
N THR A 210 -17.56 5.91 9.47
CA THR A 210 -16.67 5.11 10.33
C THR A 210 -15.58 4.42 9.49
N PHE A 211 -15.95 3.80 8.36
CA PHE A 211 -15.00 3.22 7.41
C PHE A 211 -13.98 4.24 6.92
N GLY A 212 -14.44 5.43 6.53
CA GLY A 212 -13.58 6.52 6.08
C GLY A 212 -12.55 6.95 7.13
N ILE A 213 -12.94 7.04 8.41
CA ILE A 213 -12.03 7.42 9.51
C ILE A 213 -10.90 6.40 9.66
N TRP A 214 -11.24 5.11 9.79
CA TRP A 214 -10.24 4.04 9.91
C TRP A 214 -9.32 3.97 8.69
N LEU A 215 -9.88 4.17 7.49
CA LEU A 215 -9.13 4.14 6.25
C LEU A 215 -8.10 5.27 6.19
N VAL A 216 -8.50 6.51 6.50
CA VAL A 216 -7.61 7.70 6.52
C VAL A 216 -6.52 7.53 7.58
N LEU A 217 -6.89 7.18 8.81
CA LEU A 217 -5.91 7.01 9.90
C LEU A 217 -4.92 5.89 9.58
N GLY A 218 -5.43 4.74 9.14
CA GLY A 218 -4.61 3.58 8.81
C GLY A 218 -3.62 3.86 7.69
N VAL A 219 -4.07 4.41 6.55
CA VAL A 219 -3.19 4.68 5.42
C VAL A 219 -2.19 5.80 5.71
N THR A 220 -2.59 6.83 6.47
CA THR A 220 -1.70 7.94 6.83
C THR A 220 -0.58 7.47 7.75
N ILE A 221 -0.89 6.68 8.78
CA ILE A 221 0.12 6.14 9.70
C ILE A 221 1.03 5.16 8.98
N LEU A 222 0.48 4.30 8.12
CA LEU A 222 1.24 3.37 7.30
C LEU A 222 2.23 4.12 6.38
N PHE A 223 1.76 5.18 5.72
CA PHE A 223 2.58 6.01 4.85
C PHE A 223 3.67 6.78 5.62
N ALA A 224 3.34 7.33 6.80
CA ALA A 224 4.32 7.96 7.67
C ALA A 224 5.44 6.97 8.07
N GLY A 225 5.08 5.73 8.42
CA GLY A 225 6.05 4.65 8.67
C GLY A 225 6.95 4.39 7.46
N PHE A 226 6.37 4.34 6.26
CA PHE A 226 7.13 4.21 5.02
C PHE A 226 8.10 5.37 4.76
N LEU A 227 7.70 6.62 5.01
CA LEU A 227 8.58 7.78 4.84
C LEU A 227 9.73 7.77 5.86
N VAL A 228 9.45 7.38 7.11
CA VAL A 228 10.47 7.17 8.15
C VAL A 228 11.42 6.02 7.78
N SER A 229 11.02 5.06 6.95
CA SER A 229 11.91 4.00 6.45
C SER A 229 12.84 4.47 5.31
N SER A 230 12.54 5.60 4.66
CA SER A 230 13.30 6.05 3.49
C SER A 230 14.61 6.71 3.94
N PRO A 231 15.78 6.32 3.39
CA PRO A 231 17.05 6.97 3.71
C PRO A 231 16.95 8.47 3.44
N ALA A 232 17.53 9.30 4.31
CA ALA A 232 17.54 10.74 4.10
C ALA A 232 18.26 11.09 2.79
N PRO A 233 17.75 12.03 1.98
CA PRO A 233 18.53 12.64 0.92
C PRO A 233 19.64 13.46 1.59
N GLY A 234 20.82 12.86 1.77
CA GLY A 234 21.93 13.52 2.49
C GLY A 234 23.10 12.63 2.93
N GLY A 235 23.21 11.39 2.44
CA GLY A 235 24.49 10.68 2.49
C GLY A 235 25.48 11.33 1.52
N PRO A 236 26.80 11.34 1.79
CA PRO A 236 27.78 12.10 1.01
C PRO A 236 27.56 11.84 -0.47
N ALA A 237 27.26 12.94 -1.18
CA ALA A 237 26.91 12.92 -2.58
C ALA A 237 27.98 12.12 -3.32
N HIS A 238 27.59 10.96 -3.85
CA HIS A 238 28.34 10.42 -4.97
C HIS A 238 28.20 11.48 -6.05
N GLY A 239 29.33 11.94 -6.60
CA GLY A 239 29.35 12.98 -7.62
C GLY A 239 28.37 12.69 -8.77
N PRO A 240 28.14 13.66 -9.66
CA PRO A 240 27.17 13.53 -10.74
C PRO A 240 27.38 12.20 -11.48
N PRO A 241 26.30 11.46 -11.81
CA PRO A 241 26.37 10.22 -12.58
C PRO A 241 27.34 10.33 -13.76
N ALA A 242 28.28 9.39 -13.87
CA ALA A 242 29.27 9.40 -14.94
C ALA A 242 28.58 9.39 -16.30
N GLY A 243 28.92 10.35 -17.16
CA GLY A 243 28.35 10.50 -18.50
C GLY A 243 27.17 11.47 -18.62
N LEU A 244 26.84 12.23 -17.57
CA LEU A 244 25.89 13.35 -17.71
C LEU A 244 26.47 14.45 -18.61
N ALA A 245 25.63 14.97 -19.51
CA ALA A 245 25.97 16.16 -20.27
C ALA A 245 26.14 17.37 -19.32
N PRO A 246 27.01 18.34 -19.66
CA PRO A 246 27.35 19.47 -18.77
C PRO A 246 26.14 20.20 -18.18
N PHE A 247 25.08 20.38 -18.97
CA PHE A 247 23.83 21.01 -18.54
C PHE A 247 23.15 20.28 -17.36
N TYR A 248 23.15 18.95 -17.37
CA TYR A 248 22.51 18.17 -16.30
C TYR A 248 23.37 18.06 -15.04
N VAL A 249 24.68 18.28 -15.17
CA VAL A 249 25.59 18.39 -14.01
C VAL A 249 25.26 19.66 -13.23
N GLU A 250 25.08 20.78 -13.91
CA GLU A 250 24.71 22.07 -13.31
C GLU A 250 23.37 22.00 -12.58
N LEU A 251 22.35 21.38 -13.20
CA LEU A 251 21.06 21.15 -12.54
C LEU A 251 21.15 20.24 -11.31
N TRP A 252 21.99 19.21 -11.38
CA TRP A 252 22.23 18.31 -10.25
C TRP A 252 22.92 19.03 -9.09
N GLU A 253 23.92 19.88 -9.37
CA GLU A 253 24.62 20.69 -8.37
C GLU A 253 23.67 21.68 -7.69
N ILE A 254 22.83 22.38 -8.46
CA ILE A 254 21.82 23.29 -7.91
C ILE A 254 20.82 22.55 -7.01
N ALA A 255 20.37 21.37 -7.43
CA ALA A 255 19.40 20.57 -6.68
C ALA A 255 19.97 19.94 -5.40
N THR A 256 21.29 19.78 -5.31
CA THR A 256 21.97 19.10 -4.19
C THR A 256 22.84 20.01 -3.33
N ALA A 257 22.94 21.29 -3.69
CA ALA A 257 23.70 22.28 -2.93
C ALA A 257 23.13 22.42 -1.49
N PRO A 258 23.98 22.39 -0.45
CA PRO A 258 23.54 22.64 0.90
C PRO A 258 22.98 24.07 1.04
N PRO A 259 21.98 24.30 1.91
CA PRO A 259 21.42 25.62 2.12
C PRO A 259 22.51 26.59 2.59
N GLN A 260 22.65 27.71 1.89
CA GLN A 260 23.61 28.77 2.24
C GLN A 260 23.26 29.32 3.63
N PRO A 261 24.23 29.40 4.57
CA PRO A 261 23.98 30.02 5.85
C PRO A 261 23.61 31.50 5.67
N PRO A 262 22.74 32.06 6.52
CA PRO A 262 22.35 33.46 6.41
C PRO A 262 23.60 34.36 6.48
N ALA A 263 23.69 35.31 5.55
CA ALA A 263 24.79 36.27 5.49
C ALA A 263 24.91 36.96 6.86
N ARG A 264 26.05 36.76 7.55
CA ARG A 264 26.34 37.52 8.76
C ARG A 264 26.46 38.99 8.35
N SER A 265 25.51 39.81 8.76
CA SER A 265 25.67 41.27 8.73
C SER A 265 26.90 41.62 9.58
N GLN A 266 27.95 42.11 8.94
CA GLN A 266 29.04 42.75 9.66
C GLN A 266 28.49 44.08 10.19
N ASN A 267 28.16 44.11 11.48
CA ASN A 267 28.05 45.33 12.27
C ASN A 267 29.25 45.37 13.22
#